data_AF-A0A5D0CMX2-F1
#
_entry.id   AF-A0A5D0CMX2-F1
#
_cell.length_a   1.000
_cell.length_b   1.000
_cell.length_c   1.000
_cell.angle_alpha   90.00
_cell.angle_beta   90.00
_cell.angle_gamma   90.00
#
_symmetry.space_group_name_H-M   'P 1'
#
loop_
_entity.id
_entity.type
_entity.pdbx_description
1 polymer ?
#
loop_
_entity_poly.entity_id
_entity_poly.type
_entity_poly.pdbx_seq_one_letter_code
_entity_poly.pdbx_strand_id
1 'polypeptide(L)'
;MTDTGTMLNRMIKSYTGQPYNHASIAFDAELSEVYSFGRKTANNPFIGGFVRENLHSVLFWQAECAIYALTVRRSEYWRMYRYIQEIAAQKERYRYNFIGLFGVMLQKPIPRKHAFFCSQFVASVLKEGEVLPFDKDPALVEPAELPHFADFQLIYEGRVQDYQVSLEKRYAYS
;
A
#
# COMPACT_ATOMS: atom_id res chain seq x y z
N MET A 1 -1.95 5.55 2.64
CA MET A 1 -2.11 4.61 3.77
C MET A 1 -3.55 4.68 4.26
N THR A 2 -4.17 3.57 4.68
CA THR A 2 -5.59 3.55 5.09
C THR A 2 -5.83 2.70 6.35
N ASP A 3 -6.85 3.06 7.12
CA ASP A 3 -7.44 2.23 8.17
C ASP A 3 -8.80 1.67 7.71
N THR A 4 -8.77 0.48 7.10
CA THR A 4 -9.98 -0.19 6.60
C THR A 4 -10.78 -0.92 7.70
N GLY A 5 -10.38 -0.86 8.99
CA GLY A 5 -11.14 -1.46 10.11
C GLY A 5 -11.30 -2.98 10.11
N THR A 6 -10.53 -3.72 9.31
CA THR A 6 -10.67 -5.17 9.10
C THR A 6 -10.10 -5.96 10.27
N MET A 7 -10.47 -7.24 10.44
CA MET A 7 -9.95 -8.06 11.54
C MET A 7 -8.42 -8.13 11.58
N LEU A 8 -7.77 -8.25 10.41
CA LEU A 8 -6.31 -8.22 10.29
C LEU A 8 -5.76 -6.84 10.68
N ASN A 9 -6.40 -5.77 10.23
CA ASN A 9 -6.04 -4.41 10.60
C ASN A 9 -6.18 -4.20 12.12
N ARG A 10 -7.26 -4.66 12.75
CA ARG A 10 -7.44 -4.62 14.22
C ARG A 10 -6.35 -5.40 14.97
N MET A 11 -5.97 -6.59 14.50
CA MET A 11 -4.89 -7.38 15.09
C MET A 11 -3.54 -6.66 14.99
N ILE A 12 -3.20 -6.12 13.81
CA ILE A 12 -1.96 -5.36 13.60
C ILE A 12 -1.99 -4.07 14.44
N LYS A 13 -3.12 -3.36 14.50
CA LYS A 13 -3.33 -2.15 15.31
C LYS A 13 -3.10 -2.40 16.79
N SER A 14 -3.65 -3.50 17.32
CA SER A 14 -3.46 -3.87 18.72
C SER A 14 -2.01 -4.20 19.08
N TYR A 15 -1.22 -4.64 18.09
CA TYR A 15 0.17 -5.01 18.29
C TYR A 15 1.13 -3.83 18.07
N THR A 16 0.93 -3.05 17.01
CA THR A 16 1.81 -1.95 16.59
C THR A 16 1.45 -0.61 17.23
N GLY A 17 0.21 -0.45 17.72
CA GLY A 17 -0.33 0.82 18.18
C GLY A 17 -0.54 1.85 17.07
N GLN A 18 -0.28 1.50 15.80
CA GLN A 18 -0.29 2.45 14.69
C GLN A 18 -1.70 2.68 14.12
N PRO A 19 -2.05 3.93 13.74
CA PRO A 19 -3.37 4.27 13.25
C PRO A 19 -3.66 3.67 11.87
N TYR A 20 -2.63 3.50 11.02
CA TYR A 20 -2.76 3.04 9.64
C TYR A 20 -2.00 1.73 9.41
N ASN A 21 -2.74 0.65 9.11
CA ASN A 21 -2.16 -0.70 8.98
C ASN A 21 -2.27 -1.28 7.57
N HIS A 22 -2.79 -0.49 6.62
CA HIS A 22 -2.80 -0.84 5.20
C HIS A 22 -2.06 0.20 4.37
N ALA A 23 -1.26 -0.29 3.43
CA ALA A 23 -0.47 0.53 2.51
C ALA A 23 -0.81 0.16 1.07
N SER A 24 -0.98 1.21 0.25
CA SER A 24 -1.24 1.12 -1.18
C SER A 24 -0.41 2.20 -1.89
N ILE A 25 -0.18 2.01 -3.18
CA ILE A 25 0.58 2.94 -4.03
C ILE A 25 -0.24 3.33 -5.26
N ALA A 26 -0.13 4.58 -5.68
CA ALA A 26 -0.72 5.15 -6.88
C ALA A 26 0.33 6.00 -7.61
N PHE A 27 0.12 6.28 -8.89
CA PHE A 27 1.05 7.06 -9.72
C PHE A 27 0.48 8.40 -10.19
N ASP A 28 -0.72 8.74 -9.72
CA ASP A 28 -1.47 9.94 -10.04
C ASP A 28 -2.14 10.51 -8.77
N ALA A 29 -2.39 11.81 -8.76
CA ALA A 29 -2.95 12.50 -7.59
C ALA A 29 -4.45 12.19 -7.41
N GLU A 30 -5.11 11.80 -8.50
CA GLU A 30 -6.53 11.46 -8.58
C GLU A 30 -6.82 10.11 -7.93
N LEU A 31 -5.78 9.31 -7.69
CA LEU A 31 -5.86 7.94 -7.20
C LEU A 31 -6.73 7.05 -8.13
N SER A 32 -6.60 7.27 -9.43
CA SER A 32 -7.34 6.57 -10.49
C SER A 32 -7.01 5.06 -10.52
N GLU A 33 -5.74 4.73 -10.26
CA GLU A 33 -5.25 3.37 -10.10
C GLU A 33 -4.44 3.25 -8.82
N VAL A 34 -5.09 2.68 -7.80
CA VAL A 34 -4.44 2.37 -6.52
C VAL A 34 -4.17 0.87 -6.44
N TYR A 35 -2.93 0.49 -6.19
CA TYR A 35 -2.50 -0.91 -6.12
C TYR A 35 -2.07 -1.29 -4.70
N SER A 36 -2.38 -2.51 -4.30
CA SER A 36 -1.91 -3.07 -3.03
C SER A 36 -1.79 -4.59 -3.08
N PHE A 37 -1.28 -5.18 -2.00
CA PHE A 37 -1.54 -6.57 -1.66
C PHE A 37 -2.54 -6.62 -0.52
N GLY A 38 -3.65 -7.32 -0.74
CA GLY A 38 -4.76 -7.36 0.19
C GLY A 38 -5.66 -8.55 -0.04
N ARG A 39 -6.82 -8.54 0.63
CA ARG A 39 -7.85 -9.57 0.46
C ARG A 39 -8.50 -9.43 -0.91
N LYS A 40 -8.63 -10.53 -1.66
CA LYS A 40 -9.36 -10.56 -2.94
C LYS A 40 -10.87 -10.67 -2.75
N THR A 41 -11.31 -11.23 -1.62
CA THR A 41 -12.74 -11.37 -1.29
C THR A 41 -13.01 -10.91 0.15
N ALA A 42 -14.15 -10.25 0.38
CA ALA A 42 -14.53 -9.76 1.71
C ALA A 42 -14.74 -10.90 2.72
N ASN A 43 -15.22 -12.05 2.26
CA ASN A 43 -15.65 -13.17 3.09
C ASN A 43 -14.53 -14.19 3.42
N ASN A 44 -13.34 -14.08 2.83
CA ASN A 44 -12.23 -14.97 3.16
C ASN A 44 -10.93 -14.19 3.39
N PRO A 45 -10.50 -14.03 4.66
CA PRO A 45 -9.28 -13.28 4.96
C PRO A 45 -8.02 -13.98 4.47
N PHE A 46 -8.05 -15.28 4.14
CA PHE A 46 -6.90 -16.07 3.67
C PHE A 46 -6.74 -16.06 2.15
N ILE A 47 -7.75 -15.62 1.39
CA ILE A 47 -7.65 -15.44 -0.07
C ILE A 47 -7.25 -14.00 -0.35
N GLY A 48 -5.94 -13.77 -0.38
CA GLY A 48 -5.35 -12.47 -0.71
C GLY A 48 -4.27 -12.56 -1.79
N GLY A 49 -3.93 -11.41 -2.37
CA GLY A 49 -2.89 -11.25 -3.38
C GLY A 49 -2.89 -9.83 -3.92
N PHE A 50 -2.33 -9.65 -5.12
CA PHE A 50 -2.33 -8.35 -5.80
C PHE A 50 -3.76 -7.91 -6.11
N VAL A 51 -4.08 -6.66 -5.79
CA VAL A 51 -5.38 -6.03 -6.02
C VAL A 51 -5.21 -4.60 -6.56
N ARG A 52 -6.17 -4.19 -7.41
CA ARG A 52 -6.45 -2.79 -7.69
C ARG A 52 -7.58 -2.37 -6.75
N GLU A 53 -7.30 -1.44 -5.86
CA GLU A 53 -8.24 -1.00 -4.84
C GLU A 53 -9.38 -0.22 -5.46
N ASN A 54 -10.59 -0.44 -4.93
CA ASN A 54 -11.76 0.35 -5.27
C ASN A 54 -12.03 1.33 -4.12
N LEU A 55 -11.58 2.58 -4.28
CA LEU A 55 -11.77 3.62 -3.27
C LEU A 55 -13.25 4.00 -3.07
N HIS A 56 -14.11 3.73 -4.06
CA HIS A 56 -15.57 3.91 -3.95
C HIS A 56 -16.27 2.72 -3.27
N SER A 57 -15.55 1.64 -2.95
CA SER A 57 -16.14 0.54 -2.19
C SER A 57 -16.51 1.01 -0.78
N VAL A 58 -17.58 0.45 -0.22
CA VAL A 58 -18.05 0.79 1.15
C VAL A 58 -16.92 0.68 2.19
N LEU A 59 -16.00 -0.28 2.00
CA LEU A 59 -14.86 -0.49 2.89
C LEU A 59 -13.88 0.68 2.91
N PHE A 60 -13.57 1.25 1.75
CA PHE A 60 -12.61 2.34 1.63
C PHE A 60 -13.27 3.71 1.77
N TRP A 61 -14.51 3.86 1.30
CA TRP A 61 -15.21 5.14 1.27
C TRP A 61 -15.28 5.82 2.64
N GLN A 62 -15.50 5.05 3.71
CA GLN A 62 -15.56 5.54 5.09
C GLN A 62 -14.24 5.38 5.86
N ALA A 63 -13.19 4.86 5.23
CA ALA A 63 -11.91 4.66 5.89
C ALA A 63 -11.18 5.98 6.10
N GLU A 64 -10.51 6.10 7.25
CA GLU A 64 -9.51 7.15 7.47
C GLU A 64 -8.25 6.81 6.66
N CYS A 65 -7.61 7.83 6.12
CA CYS A 65 -6.43 7.69 5.29
C CYS A 65 -5.45 8.85 5.49
N ALA A 66 -4.17 8.56 5.22
CA ALA A 66 -3.12 9.54 5.05
C ALA A 66 -2.50 9.33 3.66
N ILE A 67 -2.47 10.37 2.84
CA ILE A 67 -1.94 10.35 1.48
C ILE A 67 -0.60 11.07 1.50
N TYR A 68 0.44 10.32 1.13
CA TYR A 68 1.80 10.80 1.03
C TYR A 68 2.21 10.84 -0.44
N ALA A 69 2.76 11.97 -0.87
CA ALA A 69 3.29 12.16 -2.21
C ALA A 69 4.82 12.17 -2.19
N LEU A 70 5.44 11.56 -3.20
CA LEU A 70 6.88 11.61 -3.41
C LEU A 70 7.16 12.04 -4.84
N THR A 71 8.01 13.07 -4.98
CA THR A 71 8.51 13.45 -6.31
C THR A 71 9.72 12.58 -6.63
N VAL A 72 9.67 11.90 -7.77
CA VAL A 72 10.73 11.02 -8.26
C VAL A 72 11.17 11.41 -9.66
N ARG A 73 12.37 10.98 -10.05
CA ARG A 73 12.85 11.09 -11.43
C ARG A 73 11.99 10.24 -12.35
N ARG A 74 11.88 10.66 -13.62
CA ARG A 74 11.12 9.93 -14.64
C ARG A 74 11.57 8.47 -14.80
N SER A 75 12.86 8.18 -14.67
CA SER A 75 13.39 6.81 -14.73
C SER A 75 12.91 5.95 -13.56
N GLU A 76 12.91 6.49 -12.34
CA GLU A 76 12.45 5.82 -11.12
C GLU A 76 10.95 5.50 -11.22
N TYR A 77 10.16 6.48 -11.66
CA TYR A 77 8.74 6.30 -11.98
C TYR A 77 8.51 5.10 -12.90
N TRP A 78 9.20 5.04 -14.05
CA TRP A 78 8.97 3.99 -15.03
C TRP A 78 9.42 2.61 -14.55
N ARG A 79 10.46 2.53 -13.73
CA ARG A 79 10.87 1.27 -13.07
C ARG A 79 9.77 0.76 -12.14
N MET A 80 9.31 1.61 -11.22
CA MET A 80 8.24 1.29 -10.29
C MET A 80 6.95 0.87 -11.01
N TYR A 81 6.56 1.63 -12.03
CA TYR A 81 5.34 1.36 -12.79
C TYR A 81 5.42 0.03 -13.54
N ARG A 82 6.53 -0.23 -14.27
CA ARG A 82 6.72 -1.49 -15.00
C ARG A 82 6.70 -2.70 -14.08
N TYR A 83 7.36 -2.60 -12.93
CA TYR A 83 7.37 -3.66 -11.93
C TYR A 83 5.97 -4.01 -11.43
N ILE A 84 5.13 -3.01 -11.18
CA ILE A 84 3.72 -3.24 -10.84
C ILE A 84 2.97 -3.92 -11.99
N GLN A 85 3.19 -3.50 -13.24
CA GLN A 85 2.56 -4.12 -14.40
C GLN A 85 2.98 -5.58 -14.59
N GLU A 86 4.24 -5.93 -14.30
CA GLU A 86 4.72 -7.31 -14.34
C GLU A 86 4.06 -8.20 -13.28
N ILE A 87 3.90 -7.66 -12.06
CA ILE A 87 3.14 -8.33 -11.00
C ILE A 87 1.67 -8.49 -11.40
N ALA A 88 1.07 -7.43 -11.95
CA ALA A 88 -0.33 -7.43 -12.39
C ALA A 88 -0.59 -8.46 -13.50
N ALA A 89 0.31 -8.57 -14.48
CA ALA A 89 0.25 -9.57 -15.55
C ALA A 89 0.30 -11.01 -15.02
N GLN A 90 0.89 -11.21 -13.83
CA GLN A 90 1.03 -12.50 -13.18
C GLN A 90 0.20 -12.62 -11.90
N LYS A 91 -0.82 -11.78 -11.70
CA LYS A 91 -1.59 -11.64 -10.45
C LYS A 91 -2.17 -12.93 -9.86
N GLU A 92 -2.38 -13.97 -10.67
CA GLU A 92 -2.88 -15.27 -10.22
C GLU A 92 -1.79 -16.14 -9.57
N ARG A 93 -0.51 -15.86 -9.87
CA ARG A 93 0.65 -16.48 -9.22
C ARG A 93 0.93 -15.86 -7.86
N TYR A 94 0.52 -14.61 -7.66
CA TYR A 94 0.81 -13.84 -6.46
C TYR A 94 -0.23 -14.08 -5.36
N ARG A 95 0.26 -14.31 -4.13
CA ARG A 95 -0.55 -14.55 -2.93
C ARG A 95 -0.21 -13.54 -1.83
N TYR A 96 -1.08 -13.44 -0.84
CA TYR A 96 -0.80 -12.63 0.35
C TYR A 96 0.14 -13.40 1.32
N ASN A 97 1.17 -12.73 1.84
CA ASN A 97 2.16 -13.35 2.73
C ASN A 97 1.76 -13.22 4.22
N PHE A 98 0.75 -13.97 4.66
CA PHE A 98 0.31 -13.96 6.07
C PHE A 98 1.41 -14.38 7.04
N ILE A 99 2.20 -15.39 6.68
CA ILE A 99 3.29 -15.90 7.52
C ILE A 99 4.40 -14.84 7.65
N GLY A 100 4.64 -14.06 6.58
CA GLY A 100 5.60 -12.96 6.59
C GLY A 100 5.30 -11.89 7.63
N LEU A 101 4.03 -11.68 8.02
CA LEU A 101 3.67 -10.73 9.07
C LEU A 101 4.29 -11.10 10.43
N PHE A 102 4.39 -12.39 10.76
CA PHE A 102 5.09 -12.83 11.97
C PHE A 102 6.60 -12.58 11.87
N GLY A 103 7.16 -12.60 10.66
CA GLY A 103 8.55 -12.23 10.41
C GLY A 103 8.84 -10.77 10.75
N VAL A 104 7.93 -9.86 10.40
CA VAL A 104 8.01 -8.44 10.80
C VAL A 104 8.01 -8.30 12.32
N MET A 105 7.06 -8.95 13.01
CA MET A 105 6.96 -8.91 14.48
C MET A 105 8.21 -9.43 15.20
N LEU A 106 8.90 -10.40 14.60
CA LEU A 106 10.12 -11.00 15.16
C LEU A 106 11.40 -10.39 14.58
N GLN A 107 11.30 -9.37 13.72
CA GLN A 107 12.43 -8.77 12.98
C GLN A 107 13.29 -9.83 12.25
N LYS A 108 12.63 -10.86 11.69
CA LYS A 108 13.25 -11.94 10.93
C LYS A 108 12.55 -12.09 9.57
N PRO A 109 13.23 -11.83 8.44
CA PRO A 109 12.58 -11.87 7.15
C PRO A 109 12.17 -13.31 6.84
N ILE A 110 10.90 -13.50 6.49
CA ILE A 110 10.37 -14.78 6.02
C ILE A 110 10.00 -14.61 4.54
N PRO A 111 10.98 -14.69 3.63
CA PRO A 111 10.74 -14.49 2.21
C PRO A 111 9.88 -15.62 1.65
N ARG A 112 8.89 -15.26 0.84
CA ARG A 112 8.08 -16.21 0.08
C ARG A 112 8.00 -15.75 -1.36
N LYS A 113 8.37 -16.64 -2.29
CA LYS A 113 8.28 -16.35 -3.72
C LYS A 113 6.83 -16.08 -4.11
N HIS A 114 6.63 -15.02 -4.88
CA HIS A 114 5.31 -14.54 -5.31
C HIS A 114 4.33 -14.29 -4.15
N ALA A 115 4.81 -13.88 -2.97
CA ALA A 115 3.92 -13.49 -1.90
C ALA A 115 4.39 -12.22 -1.19
N PHE A 116 3.45 -11.28 -1.05
CA PHE A 116 3.69 -10.00 -0.37
C PHE A 116 2.56 -9.72 0.63
N PHE A 117 2.88 -9.00 1.70
CA PHE A 117 1.90 -8.21 2.45
C PHE A 117 1.94 -6.75 1.97
N CYS A 118 0.99 -5.92 2.42
CA CYS A 118 0.78 -4.58 1.85
C CYS A 118 2.03 -3.68 1.91
N SER A 119 2.67 -3.53 3.07
CA SER A 119 3.87 -2.70 3.20
C SER A 119 5.09 -3.32 2.51
N GLN A 120 5.26 -4.64 2.53
CA GLN A 120 6.30 -5.32 1.76
C GLN A 120 6.18 -5.05 0.26
N PHE A 121 4.95 -5.08 -0.27
CA PHE A 121 4.70 -4.76 -1.66
C PHE A 121 5.11 -3.33 -1.98
N VAL A 122 4.60 -2.34 -1.24
CA VAL A 122 4.97 -0.92 -1.47
C VAL A 122 6.48 -0.72 -1.33
N ALA A 123 7.11 -1.30 -0.30
CA ALA A 123 8.56 -1.25 -0.13
C ALA A 123 9.32 -1.90 -1.30
N SER A 124 8.84 -3.02 -1.84
CA SER A 124 9.46 -3.66 -3.01
C SER A 124 9.37 -2.78 -4.26
N VAL A 125 8.26 -2.06 -4.43
CA VAL A 125 8.10 -1.09 -5.52
C VAL A 125 9.08 0.06 -5.35
N LEU A 126 9.16 0.66 -4.15
CA LEU A 126 10.13 1.73 -3.86
C LEU A 126 11.58 1.26 -4.03
N LYS A 127 11.88 0.02 -3.67
CA LYS A 127 13.20 -0.58 -3.86
C LYS A 127 13.57 -0.71 -5.34
N GLU A 128 12.64 -1.19 -6.17
CA GLU A 128 12.82 -1.24 -7.63
C GLU A 128 12.96 0.16 -8.26
N GLY A 129 12.31 1.15 -7.66
CA GLY A 129 12.48 2.56 -8.00
C GLY A 129 13.85 3.14 -7.62
N GLU A 130 14.68 2.43 -6.85
CA GLU A 130 15.90 2.94 -6.18
C GLU A 130 15.60 4.06 -5.17
N VAL A 131 14.40 4.07 -4.58
CA VAL A 131 13.93 5.05 -3.60
C VAL A 131 14.09 4.53 -2.17
N LEU A 132 13.89 3.23 -1.95
CA LEU A 132 14.06 2.63 -0.62
C LEU A 132 15.55 2.57 -0.24
N PRO A 133 15.93 2.84 1.03
CA PRO A 133 17.28 2.61 1.53
C PRO A 133 17.80 1.20 1.19
N PHE A 134 19.05 1.12 0.73
CA PHE A 134 19.63 -0.10 0.15
C PHE A 134 19.68 -1.29 1.13
N ASP A 135 19.89 -1.00 2.41
CA ASP A 135 20.03 -1.96 3.51
C ASP A 135 18.68 -2.44 4.08
N LYS A 136 17.57 -1.76 3.77
CA LYS A 136 16.24 -2.18 4.24
C LYS A 136 15.71 -3.34 3.41
N ASP A 137 15.36 -4.44 4.08
CA ASP A 137 14.62 -5.55 3.49
C ASP A 137 13.12 -5.20 3.44
N PRO A 138 12.49 -5.18 2.26
CA PRO A 138 11.04 -4.99 2.13
C PRO A 138 10.22 -5.93 3.03
N ALA A 139 10.70 -7.16 3.29
CA ALA A 139 10.02 -8.15 4.14
C ALA A 139 10.01 -7.79 5.63
N LEU A 140 10.71 -6.72 6.03
CA LEU A 140 10.76 -6.20 7.39
C LEU A 140 10.19 -4.77 7.49
N VAL A 141 9.55 -4.26 6.43
CA VAL A 141 8.99 -2.92 6.42
C VAL A 141 7.60 -2.91 7.04
N GLU A 142 7.43 -2.12 8.09
CA GLU A 142 6.11 -1.79 8.63
C GLU A 142 5.45 -0.66 7.84
N PRO A 143 4.11 -0.61 7.74
CA PRO A 143 3.41 0.46 7.03
C PRO A 143 3.83 1.86 7.51
N ALA A 144 3.96 2.06 8.82
CA ALA A 144 4.29 3.35 9.43
C ALA A 144 5.71 3.84 9.11
N GLU A 145 6.62 2.94 8.70
CA GLU A 145 7.97 3.33 8.28
C GLU A 145 8.00 3.91 6.87
N LEU A 146 7.03 3.56 6.00
CA LEU A 146 7.03 3.92 4.58
C LEU A 146 7.25 5.42 4.32
N PRO A 147 6.54 6.35 5.00
CA PRO A 147 6.74 7.78 4.80
C PRO A 147 8.14 8.28 5.19
N HIS A 148 8.91 7.51 5.96
CA HIS A 148 10.21 7.92 6.48
C HIS A 148 11.40 7.46 5.61
N PHE A 149 11.16 6.65 4.57
CA PHE A 149 12.24 6.14 3.72
C PHE A 149 12.73 7.10 2.65
N ALA A 150 11.94 8.14 2.35
CA ALA A 150 12.28 9.18 1.38
C ALA A 150 11.57 10.47 1.80
N ASP A 151 11.76 11.54 1.02
CA ASP A 151 11.15 12.86 1.25
C ASP A 151 9.66 12.88 0.88
N PHE A 152 8.87 11.97 1.48
CA PHE A 152 7.43 11.95 1.33
C PHE A 152 6.80 13.18 2.00
N GLN A 153 5.88 13.81 1.28
CA GLN A 153 5.07 14.92 1.78
C GLN A 153 3.67 14.42 2.10
N LEU A 154 3.20 14.64 3.32
CA LEU A 154 1.79 14.44 3.65
C LEU A 154 0.96 15.51 2.93
N ILE A 155 0.14 15.08 1.96
CA ILE A 155 -0.70 16.00 1.17
C ILE A 155 -2.17 15.99 1.62
N TYR A 156 -2.59 14.97 2.36
CA TYR A 156 -3.94 14.84 2.88
C TYR A 156 -3.99 13.85 4.05
N GLU A 157 -4.79 14.16 5.07
CA GLU A 157 -5.17 13.23 6.14
C GLU A 157 -6.66 13.43 6.47
N GLY A 158 -7.39 12.32 6.58
CA GLY A 158 -8.84 12.30 6.80
C GLY A 158 -9.53 11.17 6.03
N ARG A 159 -10.83 11.31 5.77
CA ARG A 159 -11.61 10.26 5.09
C ARG A 159 -11.37 10.22 3.59
N VAL A 160 -11.28 9.01 3.04
CA VAL A 160 -11.09 8.79 1.59
C VAL A 160 -12.15 9.53 0.75
N GLN A 161 -13.43 9.48 1.16
CA GLN A 161 -14.51 10.17 0.46
C GLN A 161 -14.31 11.69 0.36
N ASP A 162 -13.75 12.32 1.40
CA ASP A 162 -13.63 13.78 1.47
C ASP A 162 -12.50 14.23 0.54
N TYR A 163 -11.43 13.42 0.42
CA TYR A 163 -10.39 13.61 -0.58
C TYR A 163 -10.95 13.50 -2.01
N GLN A 164 -11.72 12.45 -2.31
CA GLN A 164 -12.33 12.25 -3.64
C GLN A 164 -13.24 13.42 -4.04
N VAL A 165 -14.10 13.88 -3.12
CA VAL A 165 -14.96 15.07 -3.35
C VAL A 165 -14.12 16.34 -3.56
N SER A 166 -12.98 16.48 -2.86
CA SER A 166 -12.10 17.63 -3.04
C SER A 166 -11.45 17.68 -4.44
N LEU A 167 -11.12 16.52 -5.00
CA LEU A 167 -10.59 16.40 -6.36
C LEU A 167 -11.65 16.79 -7.40
N GLU A 168 -12.86 16.25 -7.28
CA GLU A 168 -13.97 16.57 -8.19
C GLU A 168 -14.24 18.09 -8.27
N LYS A 169 -14.24 18.77 -7.11
CA LYS A 169 -14.38 20.24 -7.07
C LYS A 169 -13.22 20.94 -7.75
N ARG A 170 -11.98 20.48 -7.55
CA ARG A 170 -10.80 21.09 -8.16
C ARG A 170 -10.84 21.05 -9.68
N TYR A 171 -11.36 19.96 -10.25
CA TYR A 171 -11.52 19.79 -11.70
C TYR A 171 -12.77 20.47 -12.29
N ALA A 172 -13.83 20.64 -11.49
CA ALA A 172 -15.03 21.35 -11.93
C ALA A 172 -14.82 22.88 -12.10
N TYR A 173 -13.75 23.43 -11.52
CA TYR A 173 -13.43 24.86 -11.54
C TYR A 173 -12.06 25.18 -12.18
N SER A 174 -11.46 24.23 -12.90
CA SER A 174 -10.20 24.40 -13.67
C SER A 174 -10.46 24.35 -15.17
#